data_AF-A0A9E6CT71-F1
#
_entry.id   AF-A0A9E6CT71-F1
#
_cell.length_a   1.000
_cell.length_b   1.000
_cell.length_c   1.000
_cell.angle_alpha   90.00
_cell.angle_beta   90.00
_cell.angle_gamma   90.00
#
_symmetry.space_group_name_H-M   'P 1'
#
loop_
_entity.id
_entity.type
_entity.pdbx_description
1 polymer ?
#
loop_
_entity_poly.entity_id
_entity_poly.type
_entity_poly.pdbx_seq_one_letter_code
_entity_poly.pdbx_strand_id
1 'polypeptide(L)'
;MGFILLLIMIAVPIGEIAVFIQAGDIFGLWITLGVVVLTAVIGTAFLRLQGLGVLRRVQESLARGEMPVGEMFDGLCLLVAGALLLTPGF
;
A
#
# COMPACT_ATOMS: atom_id res chain seq x y z
N MET A 1 3.00 -7.89 -23.43
CA MET A 1 2.75 -7.77 -21.97
C MET A 1 3.41 -6.53 -21.36
N GLY A 2 4.73 -6.34 -21.49
CA GLY A 2 5.44 -5.22 -20.82
C GLY A 2 4.95 -3.80 -21.19
N PHE A 3 4.55 -3.59 -22.44
CA PHE A 3 4.00 -2.29 -22.88
C PHE A 3 2.69 -1.92 -22.17
N ILE A 4 1.83 -2.89 -21.86
CA ILE A 4 0.55 -2.66 -21.17
C ILE A 4 0.80 -2.22 -19.73
N LEU A 5 1.73 -2.89 -19.03
CA LEU A 5 2.12 -2.53 -17.67
C LEU A 5 2.69 -1.11 -17.60
N LEU A 6 3.54 -0.75 -18.56
CA LEU A 6 4.09 0.61 -18.66
C LEU A 6 2.99 1.65 -18.87
N LEU A 7 2.01 1.36 -19.73
CA LEU A 7 0.87 2.24 -19.99
C LEU A 7 0.01 2.45 -18.74
N ILE A 8 -0.28 1.38 -17.98
CA ILE A 8 -1.00 1.46 -16.70
C ILE A 8 -0.20 2.28 -15.69
N MET A 9 1.11 2.03 -15.57
CA MET A 9 1.96 2.74 -14.61
C MET A 9 2.06 4.25 -14.89
N ILE A 10 1.85 4.69 -16.14
CA ILE A 10 1.78 6.10 -16.51
C ILE A 10 0.35 6.64 -16.35
N ALA A 11 -0.66 5.89 -16.78
CA ALA A 11 -2.04 6.34 -16.78
C ALA A 11 -2.60 6.52 -15.36
N VAL A 12 -2.22 5.64 -14.41
CA VAL A 12 -2.63 5.73 -13.01
C VAL A 12 -2.23 7.07 -12.39
N PRO A 13 -0.94 7.46 -12.29
CA PRO A 13 -0.55 8.71 -11.65
C PRO A 13 -1.09 9.96 -12.37
N ILE A 14 -1.29 9.90 -13.69
CA ILE A 14 -1.96 10.99 -14.42
C ILE A 14 -3.42 11.13 -13.96
N GLY A 15 -4.13 10.01 -13.84
CA GLY A 15 -5.50 9.99 -13.31
C GLY A 15 -5.58 10.50 -11.88
N GLU A 16 -4.64 10.09 -11.03
CA GLU A 16 -4.55 10.53 -9.64
C GLU A 16 -4.34 12.04 -9.52
N ILE A 17 -3.43 12.62 -10.32
CA ILE A 17 -3.22 14.07 -10.35
C ILE A 17 -4.49 14.81 -10.79
N ALA A 18 -5.21 14.27 -11.78
CA ALA A 18 -6.46 14.87 -12.23
C ALA A 18 -7.54 14.87 -11.12
N VAL A 19 -7.68 13.74 -10.40
CA VAL A 19 -8.58 13.62 -9.25
C VAL A 19 -8.17 14.54 -8.11
N PHE A 20 -6.87 14.63 -7.82
CA PHE A 20 -6.31 15.51 -6.79
C PHE A 20 -6.61 16.99 -7.07
N ILE A 21 -6.43 17.43 -8.33
CA ILE A 21 -6.76 18.79 -8.75
C ILE A 21 -8.26 19.05 -8.60
N GLN A 22 -9.10 18.13 -9.09
CA GLN A 22 -10.57 18.27 -9.01
C GLN A 22 -11.06 18.30 -7.55
N ALA A 23 -10.48 17.47 -6.69
CA ALA A 23 -10.76 17.51 -5.25
C ALA A 23 -10.26 18.82 -4.61
N GLY A 24 -9.09 19.33 -5.01
CA GLY A 24 -8.56 20.62 -4.60
C GLY A 24 -9.48 21.80 -4.96
N ASP A 25 -10.13 21.75 -6.11
CA ASP A 25 -11.09 22.79 -6.55
C ASP A 25 -12.41 22.74 -5.75
N ILE A 26 -12.88 21.54 -5.39
CA ILE A 26 -14.15 21.35 -4.67
C ILE A 26 -13.99 21.57 -3.17
N PHE A 27 -12.96 20.98 -2.56
CA PHE A 27 -12.75 20.94 -1.12
C PHE A 27 -11.69 21.91 -0.61
N GLY A 28 -10.86 22.47 -1.50
CA GLY A 28 -9.70 23.30 -1.14
C GLY A 28 -8.44 22.47 -0.85
N LEU A 29 -7.29 23.03 -1.24
CA LEU A 29 -5.98 22.35 -1.16
C LEU A 29 -5.67 21.74 0.21
N TRP A 30 -5.92 22.48 1.30
CA TRP A 30 -5.57 22.03 2.65
C TRP A 30 -6.37 20.81 3.09
N ILE A 31 -7.65 20.73 2.73
CA ILE A 31 -8.50 19.57 3.05
C ILE A 31 -8.05 18.37 2.23
N THR A 32 -7.81 18.54 0.92
CA THR A 32 -7.33 17.48 0.04
C THR A 32 -5.99 16.91 0.52
N LEU A 33 -5.02 17.77 0.86
CA LEU A 33 -3.75 17.33 1.46
C LEU A 33 -3.94 16.61 2.79
N GLY A 34 -4.84 17.10 3.64
CA GLY A 34 -5.20 16.44 4.90
C GLY A 34 -5.71 15.02 4.68
N VAL A 35 -6.54 14.80 3.65
CA VAL A 35 -7.05 13.47 3.27
C VAL A 35 -5.94 12.57 2.73
N VAL A 36 -5.02 13.08 1.90
CA VAL A 36 -3.83 12.30 1.45
C VAL A 36 -3.04 11.80 2.66
N VAL A 37 -2.72 12.71 3.59
CA VAL A 37 -1.91 12.37 4.75
C VAL A 37 -2.65 11.39 5.65
N LEU A 38 -3.94 11.60 5.88
CA LEU A 38 -4.76 10.72 6.69
C LEU A 38 -4.82 9.30 6.12
N THR A 39 -5.06 9.16 4.81
CA THR A 39 -5.11 7.86 4.13
C THR A 39 -3.77 7.15 4.17
N ALA A 40 -2.66 7.86 3.94
CA ALA A 40 -1.31 7.31 4.05
C ALA A 40 -1.00 6.80 5.47
N VAL A 41 -1.38 7.56 6.50
CA VAL A 41 -1.21 7.16 7.92
C VAL A 41 -2.03 5.92 8.24
N ILE A 42 -3.30 5.88 7.84
CA ILE A 42 -4.20 4.75 8.07
C ILE A 42 -3.67 3.49 7.38
N GLY A 43 -3.32 3.57 6.10
CA GLY A 43 -2.82 2.42 5.36
C GLY A 43 -1.49 1.91 5.90
N THR A 44 -0.56 2.81 6.25
CA THR A 44 0.71 2.43 6.91
C THR A 44 0.46 1.76 8.26
N ALA A 45 -0.51 2.24 9.05
CA ALA A 45 -0.88 1.63 10.31
C ALA A 45 -1.40 0.20 10.11
N PHE A 46 -2.26 -0.04 9.10
CA PHE A 46 -2.73 -1.38 8.77
C PHE A 46 -1.60 -2.32 8.33
N LEU A 47 -0.69 -1.86 7.47
CA LEU A 47 0.48 -2.63 7.05
C LEU A 47 1.35 -3.02 8.26
N ARG A 48 1.56 -2.09 9.19
CA ARG A 48 2.34 -2.34 10.40
C ARG A 48 1.67 -3.37 11.32
N LEU A 49 0.36 -3.27 11.52
CA LEU A 49 -0.40 -4.21 12.34
C LEU A 49 -0.38 -5.62 11.74
N GLN A 50 -0.63 -5.75 10.43
CA GLN A 50 -0.60 -7.04 9.74
C GLN A 50 0.82 -7.62 9.68
N GLY A 51 1.83 -6.80 9.43
CA GLY A 51 3.24 -7.20 9.38
C GLY A 51 3.73 -7.78 10.70
N LEU A 52 3.39 -7.15 11.83
CA LEU A 52 3.71 -7.69 13.16
C LEU A 52 3.00 -9.03 13.40
N GLY A 53 1.76 -9.18 12.92
CA GLY A 53 1.02 -10.45 12.99
C GLY A 53 1.69 -11.57 12.19
N VAL A 54 2.12 -11.29 10.95
CA VAL A 54 2.84 -12.25 10.11
C VAL A 54 4.15 -12.67 10.76
N LEU A 55 4.94 -11.72 11.28
CA LEU A 55 6.21 -12.02 11.96
C LEU A 55 6.03 -12.95 13.16
N ARG A 56 4.98 -12.74 13.98
CA ARG A 56 4.67 -13.63 15.11
C ARG A 56 4.35 -15.05 14.64
N ARG A 57 3.52 -15.20 13.61
CA ARG A 57 3.18 -16.52 13.06
C ARG A 57 4.40 -17.24 12.48
N VAL A 58 5.28 -16.52 11.77
CA VAL A 58 6.56 -17.05 11.29
C VAL A 58 7.39 -17.59 12.46
N GLN A 59 7.54 -16.81 13.55
CA GLN A 59 8.29 -17.24 14.73
C GLN A 59 7.68 -18.47 15.40
N GLU A 60 6.35 -18.53 15.53
CA GLU A 60 5.63 -19.67 16.10
C GLU A 60 5.80 -20.94 15.26
N SER A 61 5.66 -20.85 13.94
CA SER A 61 5.82 -21.98 13.01
C SER A 61 7.26 -22.51 13.05
N LEU A 62 8.26 -21.62 13.06
CA LEU A 62 9.67 -22.02 13.22
C LEU A 62 9.94 -22.66 14.59
N ALA A 63 9.32 -22.17 15.67
CA ALA A 63 9.44 -22.75 17.00
C ALA A 63 8.84 -24.17 17.09
N ARG A 64 7.82 -24.47 16.26
CA ARG A 64 7.25 -25.82 16.11
C ARG A 64 8.04 -26.73 15.17
N GLY A 65 9.11 -26.23 14.53
CA GLY A 65 9.88 -26.97 13.53
C GLY A 65 9.17 -27.09 12.17
N GLU A 66 8.13 -26.30 11.94
CA GLU A 66 7.36 -26.26 10.70
C GLU A 66 7.92 -25.17 9.77
N MET A 67 7.95 -25.42 8.46
CA MET A 67 8.35 -24.40 7.49
C MET A 67 7.18 -23.41 7.23
N PRO A 68 7.36 -22.10 7.46
CA PRO A 68 6.29 -21.09 7.39
C PRO A 68 6.01 -20.61 5.97
N VAL A 69 5.69 -21.52 5.04
CA VAL A 69 5.54 -21.18 3.61
C VAL A 69 4.40 -20.20 3.37
N GLY A 70 3.27 -20.37 4.07
CA GLY A 70 2.11 -19.48 3.94
C GLY A 70 2.39 -18.07 4.47
N GLU A 71 3.02 -17.98 5.62
CA GLU A 71 3.36 -16.72 6.26
C GLU A 71 4.43 -15.94 5.49
N MET A 72 5.34 -16.64 4.80
CA MET A 72 6.28 -16.02 3.87
C MET A 72 5.56 -15.38 2.68
N PHE A 73 4.52 -16.02 2.15
CA PHE A 73 3.70 -15.44 1.07
C PHE A 73 2.89 -14.23 1.56
N ASP A 74 2.31 -14.30 2.77
CA ASP A 74 1.68 -13.14 3.41
C ASP A 74 2.67 -11.98 3.55
N GLY A 75 3.89 -12.27 4.00
CA GLY A 75 4.97 -11.29 4.13
C GLY A 75 5.32 -10.65 2.79
N LEU A 76 5.41 -11.43 1.72
CA LEU A 76 5.64 -10.92 0.37
C LEU A 76 4.49 -10.01 -0.10
N CYS A 77 3.24 -10.42 0.12
CA CYS A 77 2.06 -9.61 -0.20
C CYS A 77 2.09 -8.27 0.54
N LEU A 78 2.45 -8.27 1.83
CA LEU A 78 2.59 -7.04 2.63
C LEU A 78 3.70 -6.12 2.12
N LEU A 79 4.83 -6.67 1.65
CA LEU A 79 5.89 -5.87 1.05
C LEU A 79 5.43 -5.22 -0.25
N VAL A 80 4.73 -5.96 -1.11
CA VAL A 80 4.16 -5.41 -2.36
C VAL A 80 3.11 -4.35 -2.04
N ALA A 81 2.21 -4.60 -1.07
CA ALA A 81 1.23 -3.62 -0.63
C ALA A 81 1.89 -2.35 -0.07
N GLY A 82 2.98 -2.48 0.69
CA GLY A 82 3.77 -1.35 1.16
C GLY A 82 4.41 -0.55 0.03
N ALA A 83 4.98 -1.23 -0.97
CA ALA A 83 5.52 -0.56 -2.14
C ALA A 83 4.44 0.19 -2.94
N LEU A 84 3.25 -0.40 -3.09
CA LEU A 84 2.11 0.22 -3.77
C LEU A 84 1.47 1.36 -2.95
N LEU A 85 1.63 1.35 -1.63
CA LEU A 85 1.20 2.46 -0.78
C LEU A 85 2.16 3.66 -0.85
N LEU A 86 3.42 3.42 -1.21
CA LEU A 86 4.42 4.46 -1.45
C LEU A 86 4.35 5.05 -2.86
N THR A 87 3.88 4.27 -3.84
CA THR A 87 3.46 4.87 -5.11
C THR A 87 2.30 5.83 -4.84
N PRO A 88 2.18 6.92 -5.62
CA PRO A 88 1.08 7.85 -5.41
C PRO A 88 -0.24 7.04 -5.44
N GLY A 89 -1.14 7.40 -4.52
CA GLY A 89 -2.30 6.60 -4.14
C GLY A 89 -3.54 7.46 -3.92
N PHE A 90 -3.60 8.61 -4.61
CA PHE A 90 -4.70 9.56 -4.49
C PHE A 90 -5.72 9.41 -5.62
#